data_AF-A0A1Y1LAF4-F1
#
_entry.id   AF-A0A1Y1LAF4-F1
#
_cell.length_a   1.000
_cell.length_b   1.000
_cell.length_c   1.000
_cell.angle_alpha   90.00
_cell.angle_beta   90.00
_cell.angle_gamma   90.00
#
_symmetry.space_group_name_H-M   'P 1'
#
loop_
_entity.id
_entity.type
_entity.pdbx_description
1 polymer ?
#
loop_
_entity_poly.entity_id
_entity_poly.type
_entity_poly.pdbx_seq_one_letter_code
_entity_poly.pdbx_strand_id
1 'polypeptide(L)'
;MDPMQGLSLGQFAEMFRKLQQNHSEEYYSFHLGELAPGLVGPLITSALASWSPMASPNLYIDIFMQWKDILEKPQQRGTLEGNSMGIQPYDSLLWHTWVPVLRTCVSVWNIRDCEPVINLLEIWKPLLPQWILDNILDQLIMPRISTEVNNWNPLTDTVPIHYWIHPWIPLLNTRLNENVFPIIQEKLGAALTNWHPSDRSAKLMLKPWKDALPEGSFAAFLLVHIVPKLQLCMQSLAINPHQQHLDAWNWVMDWKDMLSVLNLTSILDKYFFPRWLQTLAMWLNHNPDYNQVTEWYSGWKRMLSDELLVQPSIKDNFHKALEMMNRAVTTGQQPGAKEFVSYLTNIETNAPPPPPPPRVETMVEAVRAATQIPQGFKDLLAKRCEERGILFVPVLNKYYEAKQVYRLGSNGVQVYFDRNVVFYSQNNCSWLPVSLNRLLDMA
;
A
#
# COMPACT_ATOMS: atom_id res chain seq x y z
N MET A 1 67.14 24.77 4.42
CA MET A 1 65.96 24.26 5.15
C MET A 1 65.73 22.84 4.66
N ASP A 2 65.62 21.89 5.57
CA ASP A 2 65.60 20.45 5.26
C ASP A 2 64.35 20.06 4.44
N PRO A 3 64.49 19.35 3.31
CA PRO A 3 63.38 18.88 2.47
C PRO A 3 62.64 17.66 3.07
N MET A 4 62.89 17.32 4.33
CA MET A 4 62.39 16.11 5.01
C MET A 4 61.47 16.39 6.21
N GLN A 5 61.21 17.66 6.56
CA GLN A 5 60.15 18.00 7.51
C GLN A 5 58.86 18.29 6.73
N GLY A 6 58.19 17.23 6.28
CA GLY A 6 56.83 17.36 5.78
C GLY A 6 55.97 17.99 6.89
N LEU A 7 55.38 19.15 6.60
CA LEU A 7 54.45 19.81 7.50
C LEU A 7 53.33 18.84 7.88
N SER A 8 53.05 18.73 9.18
CA SER A 8 51.99 17.88 9.70
C SER A 8 50.60 18.42 9.32
N LEU A 9 49.60 17.55 9.31
CA LEU A 9 48.21 17.90 9.02
C LEU A 9 47.70 19.08 9.87
N GLY A 10 48.08 19.10 11.16
CA GLY A 10 47.72 20.17 12.09
C GLY A 10 48.40 21.51 11.78
N GLN A 11 49.66 21.49 11.31
CA GLN A 11 50.37 22.70 10.91
C GLN A 11 49.73 23.32 9.67
N PHE A 12 49.31 22.51 8.68
CA PHE A 12 48.53 23.02 7.55
C PHE A 12 47.21 23.64 8.00
N ALA A 13 46.44 22.97 8.86
CA ALA A 13 45.19 23.52 9.37
C ALA A 13 45.38 24.88 10.09
N GLU A 14 46.46 25.04 10.86
CA GLU A 14 46.78 26.30 11.53
C GLU A 14 47.19 27.40 10.55
N MET A 15 47.97 27.07 9.51
CA MET A 15 48.34 28.03 8.46
C MET A 15 47.12 28.52 7.68
N PHE A 16 46.21 27.62 7.29
CA PHE A 16 44.96 27.98 6.61
C PHE A 16 44.08 28.89 7.49
N ARG A 17 43.97 28.60 8.79
CA ARG A 17 43.25 29.48 9.74
C ARG A 17 43.92 30.86 9.87
N LYS A 18 45.24 30.92 9.99
CA LYS A 18 45.98 32.20 10.05
C LYS A 18 45.80 33.02 8.78
N LEU A 19 45.81 32.38 7.61
CA LEU A 19 45.51 33.03 6.33
C LEU A 19 44.08 33.57 6.29
N GLN A 20 43.09 32.81 6.73
CA GLN A 20 41.70 33.28 6.81
C GLN A 20 41.50 34.44 7.79
N GLN A 21 42.19 34.42 8.93
CA GLN A 21 42.04 35.45 9.96
C GLN A 21 42.78 36.75 9.61
N ASN A 22 43.99 36.63 9.06
CA ASN A 22 44.88 37.78 8.84
C ASN A 22 44.79 38.35 7.41
N HIS A 23 44.37 37.54 6.43
CA HIS A 23 44.39 37.86 5.00
C HIS A 23 43.14 37.31 4.28
N SER A 24 41.95 37.65 4.81
CA SER A 24 40.69 37.11 4.29
C SER A 24 40.43 37.51 2.84
N GLU A 25 40.71 38.75 2.45
CA GLU A 25 40.43 39.24 1.09
C GLU A 25 41.30 38.53 0.05
N GLU A 26 42.58 38.32 0.35
CA GLU A 26 43.52 37.61 -0.52
C GLU A 26 43.20 36.11 -0.58
N TYR A 27 42.84 35.52 0.56
CA TYR A 27 42.44 34.10 0.63
C TYR A 27 41.27 33.81 -0.32
N TYR A 28 40.27 34.69 -0.36
CA TYR A 28 39.11 34.55 -1.25
C TYR A 28 39.39 34.99 -2.68
N SER A 29 40.20 36.03 -2.90
CA SER A 29 40.50 36.52 -4.25
C SER A 29 41.36 35.52 -5.05
N PHE A 30 42.28 34.84 -4.38
CA PHE A 30 43.18 33.86 -5.00
C PHE A 30 42.72 32.41 -4.89
N HIS A 31 41.52 32.15 -4.35
CA HIS A 31 40.97 30.80 -4.20
C HIS A 31 41.92 29.84 -3.48
N LEU A 32 42.62 30.31 -2.45
CA LEU A 32 43.68 29.55 -1.78
C LEU A 32 43.16 28.25 -1.14
N GLY A 33 41.85 28.15 -0.90
CA GLY A 33 41.19 26.92 -0.48
C GLY A 33 41.36 25.75 -1.46
N GLU A 34 41.44 26.01 -2.77
CA GLU A 34 41.62 24.98 -3.81
C GLU A 34 42.98 24.27 -3.75
N LEU A 35 43.95 24.85 -3.04
CA LEU A 35 45.25 24.21 -2.80
C LEU A 35 45.16 23.11 -1.74
N ALA A 36 44.13 23.13 -0.88
CA ALA A 36 44.03 22.20 0.24
C ALA A 36 43.95 20.72 -0.21
N PRO A 37 43.13 20.32 -1.21
CA PRO A 37 43.15 18.94 -1.73
C PRO A 37 44.54 18.47 -2.20
N GLY A 38 45.32 19.34 -2.84
CA GLY A 38 46.66 19.00 -3.32
C GLY A 38 47.71 18.89 -2.22
N LEU A 39 47.66 19.78 -1.22
CA LEU A 39 48.65 19.83 -0.13
C LEU A 39 48.36 18.80 0.96
N VAL A 40 47.09 18.65 1.31
CA VAL A 40 46.63 17.89 2.47
C VAL A 40 46.11 16.52 2.08
N GLY A 41 45.59 16.37 0.86
CA GLY A 41 45.09 15.10 0.34
C GLY A 41 46.07 13.94 0.51
N PRO A 42 47.35 14.05 0.11
CA PRO A 42 48.33 12.96 0.28
C PRO A 42 48.56 12.56 1.75
N LEU A 43 48.55 13.52 2.68
CA LEU A 43 48.70 13.27 4.11
C LEU A 43 47.49 12.55 4.69
N ILE A 44 46.28 12.99 4.31
CA ILE A 44 45.03 12.32 4.70
C ILE A 44 44.97 10.92 4.10
N THR A 45 45.27 10.75 2.81
CA THR A 45 45.28 9.43 2.15
C THR A 45 46.24 8.47 2.86
N SER A 46 47.44 8.93 3.24
CA SER A 46 48.38 8.13 4.02
C SER A 46 47.82 7.73 5.40
N ALA A 47 47.16 8.66 6.09
CA ALA A 47 46.51 8.36 7.38
C ALA A 47 45.36 7.35 7.23
N LEU A 48 44.53 7.50 6.19
CA LEU A 48 43.40 6.63 5.92
C LEU A 48 43.80 5.23 5.40
N ALA A 49 45.03 5.04 4.92
CA ALA A 49 45.48 3.77 4.35
C ALA A 49 45.42 2.60 5.35
N SER A 50 45.57 2.87 6.64
CA SER A 50 45.47 1.87 7.72
C SER A 50 44.07 1.77 8.33
N TRP A 51 43.13 2.60 7.89
CA TRP A 51 41.80 2.66 8.47
C TRP A 51 40.92 1.53 7.97
N SER A 52 40.19 0.91 8.90
CA SER A 52 39.09 -0.01 8.63
C SER A 52 37.75 0.66 8.98
N PRO A 53 37.06 1.31 8.02
CA PRO A 53 35.82 2.04 8.28
C PRO A 53 34.72 1.22 8.96
N MET A 54 34.58 -0.06 8.58
CA MET A 54 33.53 -0.93 9.11
C MET A 54 33.75 -1.32 10.57
N ALA A 55 35.00 -1.34 11.06
CA ALA A 55 35.32 -1.70 12.44
C ALA A 55 35.37 -0.47 13.36
N SER A 56 35.84 0.67 12.83
CA SER A 56 36.00 1.92 13.60
C SER A 56 35.46 3.11 12.81
N PRO A 57 34.13 3.26 12.68
CA PRO A 57 33.52 4.28 11.83
C PRO A 57 33.75 5.71 12.34
N ASN A 58 34.02 5.89 13.63
CA ASN A 58 34.21 7.21 14.26
C ASN A 58 35.61 7.81 14.06
N LEU A 59 36.56 7.04 13.53
CA LEU A 59 37.94 7.51 13.38
C LEU A 59 38.01 8.61 12.30
N TYR A 60 38.87 9.61 12.51
CA TYR A 60 39.10 10.75 11.61
C TYR A 60 37.94 11.75 11.44
N ILE A 61 36.80 11.58 12.12
CA ILE A 61 35.69 12.53 12.11
C ILE A 61 36.17 13.94 12.49
N ASP A 62 36.94 14.07 13.56
CA ASP A 62 37.44 15.37 14.03
C ASP A 62 38.30 16.08 12.99
N ILE A 63 39.09 15.31 12.23
CA ILE A 63 39.94 15.83 11.15
C ILE A 63 39.06 16.38 10.03
N PHE A 64 38.09 15.61 9.55
CA PHE A 64 37.20 16.04 8.48
C PHE A 64 36.27 17.18 8.92
N MET A 65 35.82 17.21 10.17
CA MET A 65 35.10 18.35 10.74
C MET A 65 35.95 19.62 10.74
N GLN A 66 37.22 19.52 11.15
CA GLN A 66 38.15 20.65 11.13
C GLN A 66 38.34 21.19 9.70
N TRP A 67 38.57 20.31 8.73
CA TRP A 67 38.74 20.70 7.33
C TRP A 67 37.45 21.20 6.69
N LYS A 68 36.29 20.68 7.10
CA LYS A 68 34.98 21.20 6.71
C LYS A 68 34.82 22.65 7.16
N ASP A 69 35.05 22.95 8.44
CA ASP A 69 34.94 24.32 8.96
C ASP A 69 35.92 25.29 8.28
N ILE A 70 37.13 24.85 7.95
CA ILE A 70 38.14 25.65 7.24
C ILE A 70 37.74 25.89 5.77
N LEU A 71 37.21 24.89 5.05
CA LEU A 71 37.06 24.96 3.60
C LEU A 71 35.63 25.29 3.12
N GLU A 72 34.61 25.18 3.99
CA GLU A 72 33.20 25.35 3.60
C GLU A 72 32.73 26.81 3.63
N LYS A 73 33.47 27.72 4.29
CA LYS A 73 33.13 29.14 4.38
C LYS A 73 34.13 30.01 3.63
N PRO A 74 33.69 30.90 2.71
CA PRO A 74 32.41 31.00 1.99
C PRO A 74 32.46 30.19 0.68
N GLN A 75 31.28 29.98 0.08
CA GLN A 75 31.09 29.23 -1.17
C GLN A 75 31.89 29.80 -2.35
N GLN A 76 33.13 29.35 -2.46
CA GLN A 76 33.99 29.58 -3.62
C GLN A 76 33.59 28.51 -4.64
N ARG A 77 32.63 28.83 -5.52
CA ARG A 77 32.21 27.93 -6.61
C ARG A 77 33.27 27.98 -7.71
N GLY A 78 34.32 27.17 -7.60
CA GLY A 78 35.32 27.00 -8.66
C GLY A 78 34.73 26.27 -9.87
N THR A 79 34.97 26.77 -11.07
CA THR A 79 34.52 26.15 -12.33
C THR A 79 35.54 25.10 -12.79
N LEU A 80 35.32 23.84 -12.45
CA LEU A 80 35.95 22.71 -13.15
C LEU A 80 35.04 22.27 -14.29
N GLU A 81 35.60 22.18 -15.50
CA GLU A 81 34.88 21.89 -16.74
C GLU A 81 34.07 20.58 -16.63
N GLY A 82 32.75 20.69 -16.88
CA GLY A 82 31.83 19.56 -16.96
C GLY A 82 30.74 19.50 -15.90
N ASN A 83 30.82 20.29 -14.82
CA ASN A 83 29.76 20.37 -13.80
C ASN A 83 29.31 21.83 -13.62
N SER A 84 28.05 22.12 -13.90
CA SER A 84 27.44 23.46 -13.75
C SER A 84 27.26 23.91 -12.29
N MET A 85 27.74 23.10 -11.32
CA MET A 85 27.92 23.45 -9.92
C MET A 85 29.40 23.33 -9.57
N GLY A 86 30.06 24.44 -9.24
CA GLY A 86 31.46 24.41 -8.85
C GLY A 86 31.71 23.56 -7.60
N ILE A 87 32.61 22.57 -7.71
CA ILE A 87 32.98 21.65 -6.63
C ILE A 87 33.70 22.44 -5.54
N GLN A 88 33.21 22.37 -4.30
CA GLN A 88 33.88 23.04 -3.19
C GLN A 88 35.23 22.35 -2.88
N PRO A 89 36.24 23.08 -2.38
CA PRO A 89 37.52 22.48 -2.03
C PRO A 89 37.39 21.30 -1.04
N TYR A 90 36.46 21.39 -0.10
CA TYR A 90 36.16 20.30 0.84
C TYR A 90 35.58 19.05 0.13
N ASP A 91 34.68 19.24 -0.81
CA ASP A 91 34.08 18.16 -1.60
C ASP A 91 35.15 17.43 -2.42
N SER A 92 36.08 18.18 -3.02
CA SER A 92 37.24 17.63 -3.73
C SER A 92 38.15 16.82 -2.80
N LEU A 93 38.42 17.34 -1.60
CA LEU A 93 39.18 16.62 -0.57
C LEU A 93 38.52 15.29 -0.21
N LEU A 94 37.21 15.28 0.06
CA LEU A 94 36.45 14.05 0.33
C LEU A 94 36.48 13.07 -0.84
N TRP A 95 36.27 13.57 -2.06
CA TRP A 95 36.22 12.78 -3.28
C TRP A 95 37.55 12.07 -3.58
N HIS A 96 38.68 12.72 -3.32
CA HIS A 96 40.00 12.16 -3.60
C HIS A 96 40.59 11.33 -2.45
N THR A 97 40.10 11.50 -1.22
CA THR A 97 40.67 10.82 -0.03
C THR A 97 39.72 9.78 0.55
N TRP A 98 38.51 10.17 0.93
CA TRP A 98 37.56 9.33 1.67
C TRP A 98 36.77 8.39 0.76
N VAL A 99 36.27 8.87 -0.38
CA VAL A 99 35.47 8.06 -1.32
C VAL A 99 36.21 6.82 -1.85
N PRO A 100 37.52 6.88 -2.19
CA PRO A 100 38.28 5.70 -2.59
C PRO A 100 38.36 4.62 -1.49
N VAL A 101 38.48 5.03 -0.24
CA VAL A 101 38.50 4.12 0.92
C VAL A 101 37.14 3.43 1.05
N LEU A 102 36.05 4.20 0.98
CA LEU A 102 34.70 3.63 1.00
C LEU A 102 34.47 2.67 -0.17
N ARG A 103 34.87 3.05 -1.39
CA ARG A 103 34.74 2.20 -2.60
C ARG A 103 35.44 0.86 -2.41
N THR A 104 36.63 0.88 -1.82
CA THR A 104 37.38 -0.35 -1.50
C THR A 104 36.62 -1.21 -0.49
N CYS A 105 36.08 -0.59 0.57
CA CYS A 105 35.29 -1.31 1.58
C CYS A 105 34.01 -1.92 0.98
N VAL A 106 33.27 -1.17 0.17
CA VAL A 106 32.03 -1.64 -0.47
C VAL A 106 32.31 -2.79 -1.46
N SER A 107 33.49 -2.82 -2.08
CA SER A 107 33.84 -3.89 -3.04
C SER A 107 33.95 -5.28 -2.39
N VAL A 108 34.44 -5.35 -1.15
CA VAL A 108 34.62 -6.60 -0.37
C VAL A 108 33.48 -6.87 0.61
N TRP A 109 32.58 -5.91 0.80
CA TRP A 109 31.48 -6.00 1.75
C TRP A 109 30.43 -7.05 1.34
N ASN A 110 29.98 -7.82 2.33
CA ASN A 110 28.87 -8.76 2.21
C ASN A 110 27.54 -8.04 2.39
N ILE A 111 26.74 -7.96 1.33
CA ILE A 111 25.49 -7.20 1.35
C ILE A 111 24.48 -7.71 2.39
N ARG A 112 24.55 -9.00 2.75
CA ARG A 112 23.63 -9.61 3.71
C ARG A 112 23.86 -9.14 5.15
N ASP A 113 25.04 -8.57 5.41
CA ASP A 113 25.39 -7.93 6.68
C ASP A 113 25.38 -6.40 6.50
N CYS A 114 24.21 -5.79 6.57
CA CYS A 114 24.00 -4.39 6.20
C CYS A 114 24.44 -3.38 7.25
N GLU A 115 24.45 -3.80 8.52
CA GLU A 115 24.59 -2.92 9.68
C GLU A 115 25.91 -2.10 9.67
N PRO A 116 27.09 -2.68 9.33
CA PRO A 116 28.35 -1.93 9.36
C PRO A 116 28.38 -0.75 8.39
N VAL A 117 27.87 -0.94 7.16
CA VAL A 117 27.86 0.11 6.13
C VAL A 117 26.82 1.17 6.45
N ILE A 118 25.62 0.76 6.89
CA ILE A 118 24.55 1.70 7.26
C ILE A 118 25.02 2.57 8.42
N ASN A 119 25.64 1.98 9.44
CA ASN A 119 26.19 2.72 10.57
C ASN A 119 27.28 3.70 10.13
N LEU A 120 28.21 3.27 9.28
CA LEU A 120 29.24 4.16 8.72
C LEU A 120 28.61 5.34 7.96
N LEU A 121 27.62 5.09 7.11
CA LEU A 121 26.95 6.13 6.34
C LEU A 121 26.21 7.12 7.24
N GLU A 122 25.45 6.66 8.25
CA GLU A 122 24.73 7.54 9.17
C GLU A 122 25.68 8.39 10.03
N ILE A 123 26.81 7.83 10.48
CA ILE A 123 27.83 8.57 11.22
C ILE A 123 28.47 9.67 10.35
N TRP A 124 28.77 9.36 9.08
CA TRP A 124 29.45 10.30 8.19
C TRP A 124 28.50 11.25 7.45
N LYS A 125 27.20 10.98 7.43
CA LYS A 125 26.16 11.80 6.78
C LYS A 125 26.25 13.30 7.07
N PRO A 126 26.54 13.78 8.29
CA PRO A 126 26.68 15.22 8.55
C PRO A 126 27.91 15.85 7.87
N LEU A 127 28.92 15.05 7.52
CA LEU A 127 30.16 15.48 6.88
C LEU A 127 30.11 15.37 5.36
N LEU A 128 29.15 14.65 4.80
CA LEU A 128 29.06 14.37 3.38
C LEU A 128 28.16 15.40 2.66
N PRO A 129 28.65 16.04 1.59
CA PRO A 129 27.80 16.75 0.64
C PRO A 129 26.75 15.82 0.04
N GLN A 130 25.54 16.34 -0.21
CA GLN A 130 24.43 15.53 -0.75
C GLN A 130 24.78 14.83 -2.06
N TRP A 131 25.48 15.48 -2.98
CA TRP A 131 25.86 14.87 -4.25
C TRP A 131 26.83 13.68 -4.08
N ILE A 132 27.73 13.74 -3.09
CA ILE A 132 28.63 12.63 -2.77
C ILE A 132 27.81 11.47 -2.19
N LEU A 133 26.89 11.77 -1.26
CA LEU A 133 26.00 10.77 -0.70
C LEU A 133 25.17 10.08 -1.78
N ASP A 134 24.53 10.85 -2.66
CA ASP A 134 23.77 10.31 -3.80
C ASP A 134 24.66 9.47 -4.72
N ASN A 135 25.87 9.93 -5.05
CA ASN A 135 26.82 9.14 -5.85
C ASN A 135 27.16 7.80 -5.18
N ILE A 136 27.38 7.78 -3.87
CA ILE A 136 27.66 6.56 -3.12
C ILE A 136 26.47 5.61 -3.16
N LEU A 137 25.27 6.12 -2.88
CA LEU A 137 24.05 5.32 -2.88
C LEU A 137 23.78 4.74 -4.28
N ASP A 138 23.90 5.55 -5.33
CA ASP A 138 23.56 5.17 -6.70
C ASP A 138 24.63 4.34 -7.41
N GLN A 139 25.92 4.67 -7.22
CA GLN A 139 27.01 4.06 -7.99
C GLN A 139 27.74 2.95 -7.23
N LEU A 140 27.69 2.94 -5.90
CA LEU A 140 28.41 1.95 -5.09
C LEU A 140 27.45 0.94 -4.46
N ILE A 141 26.41 1.42 -3.76
CA ILE A 141 25.51 0.56 -2.97
C ILE A 141 24.45 -0.12 -3.87
N MET A 142 23.72 0.65 -4.67
CA MET A 142 22.64 0.13 -5.51
C MET A 142 23.06 -1.02 -6.44
N PRO A 143 24.19 -0.95 -7.17
CA PRO A 143 24.59 -2.05 -8.06
C PRO A 143 24.87 -3.36 -7.30
N ARG A 144 25.40 -3.26 -6.08
CA ARG A 144 25.65 -4.42 -5.21
C ARG A 144 24.33 -5.04 -4.75
N ILE A 145 23.39 -4.22 -4.28
CA ILE A 145 22.05 -4.70 -3.87
C ILE A 145 21.34 -5.38 -5.04
N SER A 146 21.28 -4.72 -6.19
CA SER A 146 20.64 -5.27 -7.38
C SER A 146 21.27 -6.59 -7.82
N THR A 147 22.60 -6.71 -7.77
CA THR A 147 23.29 -7.97 -8.10
C THR A 147 22.92 -9.09 -7.15
N GLU A 148 22.92 -8.86 -5.83
CA GLU A 148 22.55 -9.90 -4.87
C GLU A 148 21.08 -10.28 -4.99
N VAL A 149 20.18 -9.31 -5.17
CA VAL A 149 18.75 -9.57 -5.39
C VAL A 149 18.54 -10.41 -6.66
N ASN A 150 19.31 -10.15 -7.72
CA ASN A 150 19.29 -10.94 -8.94
C ASN A 150 19.84 -12.36 -8.75
N ASN A 151 20.74 -12.59 -7.79
CA ASN A 151 21.25 -13.93 -7.47
C ASN A 151 20.40 -14.67 -6.44
N TRP A 152 19.68 -13.95 -5.58
CA TRP A 152 18.83 -14.52 -4.54
C TRP A 152 17.69 -15.38 -5.12
N ASN A 153 17.41 -16.51 -4.48
CA ASN A 153 16.33 -17.42 -4.85
C ASN A 153 15.43 -17.73 -3.64
N PRO A 154 14.14 -17.37 -3.68
CA PRO A 154 13.21 -17.57 -2.57
C PRO A 154 13.00 -19.03 -2.14
N LEU A 155 13.30 -20.01 -3.00
CA LEU A 155 13.08 -21.43 -2.73
C LEU A 155 14.28 -22.13 -2.09
N THR A 156 15.49 -21.60 -2.26
CA THR A 156 16.74 -22.26 -1.84
C THR A 156 17.49 -21.48 -0.78
N ASP A 157 17.37 -20.15 -0.75
CA ASP A 157 18.05 -19.34 0.25
C ASP A 157 17.44 -19.54 1.64
N THR A 158 18.31 -19.71 2.63
CA THR A 158 17.92 -19.92 4.03
C THR A 158 17.61 -18.61 4.77
N VAL A 159 18.19 -17.50 4.31
CA VAL A 159 18.00 -16.18 4.92
C VAL A 159 16.91 -15.43 4.14
N PRO A 160 15.79 -15.07 4.79
CA PRO A 160 14.75 -14.28 4.15
C PRO A 160 15.28 -12.93 3.66
N ILE A 161 14.93 -12.57 2.42
CA ILE A 161 15.42 -11.35 1.75
C ILE A 161 15.13 -10.05 2.51
N HIS A 162 14.02 -10.00 3.24
CA HIS A 162 13.64 -8.79 3.99
C HIS A 162 14.68 -8.42 5.06
N TYR A 163 15.42 -9.38 5.63
CA TYR A 163 16.40 -9.11 6.68
C TYR A 163 17.54 -8.21 6.21
N TRP A 164 17.93 -8.31 4.93
CA TRP A 164 19.05 -7.55 4.38
C TRP A 164 18.62 -6.51 3.34
N ILE A 165 17.33 -6.41 3.01
CA ILE A 165 16.79 -5.31 2.19
C ILE A 165 16.11 -4.24 3.03
N HIS A 166 15.32 -4.61 4.04
CA HIS A 166 14.57 -3.62 4.84
C HIS A 166 15.44 -2.59 5.55
N PRO A 167 16.63 -2.94 6.09
CA PRO A 167 17.52 -1.94 6.69
C PRO A 167 17.90 -0.80 5.74
N TRP A 168 17.84 -1.00 4.42
CA TRP A 168 18.15 0.02 3.42
C TRP A 168 16.99 0.94 3.08
N ILE A 169 15.75 0.60 3.46
CA ILE A 169 14.55 1.39 3.13
C ILE A 169 14.70 2.86 3.55
N PRO A 170 15.17 3.21 4.75
CA PRO A 170 15.32 4.61 5.16
C PRO A 170 16.29 5.42 4.29
N LEU A 171 17.30 4.78 3.69
CA LEU A 171 18.34 5.43 2.89
C LEU A 171 18.04 5.42 1.38
N LEU A 172 17.42 4.36 0.88
CA LEU A 172 17.28 4.08 -0.55
C LEU A 172 15.83 4.07 -1.05
N ASN A 173 14.83 4.32 -0.20
CA ASN A 173 13.38 4.20 -0.45
C ASN A 173 12.95 4.22 -1.93
N THR A 174 13.03 5.37 -2.62
CA THR A 174 12.61 5.52 -4.02
C THR A 174 13.39 4.60 -4.98
N ARG A 175 14.71 4.50 -4.78
CA ARG A 175 15.61 3.66 -5.58
C ARG A 175 15.25 2.18 -5.47
N LEU A 176 14.90 1.71 -4.26
CA LEU A 176 14.47 0.33 -4.03
C LEU A 176 13.10 0.04 -4.66
N ASN A 177 12.15 0.97 -4.53
CA ASN A 177 10.82 0.83 -5.12
C ASN A 177 10.87 0.71 -6.65
N GLU A 178 11.75 1.47 -7.30
CA GLU A 178 11.84 1.49 -8.77
C GLU A 178 12.66 0.32 -9.33
N ASN A 179 13.76 -0.08 -8.66
CA ASN A 179 14.75 -0.97 -9.27
C ASN A 179 14.83 -2.36 -8.61
N VAL A 180 14.43 -2.51 -7.35
CA VAL A 180 14.67 -3.74 -6.57
C VAL A 180 13.37 -4.47 -6.25
N PHE A 181 12.35 -3.76 -5.77
CA PHE A 181 11.07 -4.37 -5.40
C PHE A 181 10.36 -5.09 -6.55
N PRO A 182 10.36 -4.58 -7.81
CA PRO A 182 9.77 -5.31 -8.93
C PRO A 182 10.42 -6.68 -9.17
N ILE A 183 11.75 -6.76 -9.06
CA ILE A 183 12.50 -8.02 -9.22
C ILE A 183 12.15 -9.01 -8.11
N ILE A 184 12.04 -8.52 -6.87
CA ILE A 184 11.64 -9.34 -5.72
C ILE A 184 10.20 -9.85 -5.90
N GLN A 185 9.29 -8.99 -6.34
CA GLN A 185 7.89 -9.37 -6.63
C GLN A 185 7.84 -10.43 -7.74
N GLU A 186 8.58 -10.26 -8.83
CA GLU A 186 8.64 -11.25 -9.91
C GLU A 186 9.10 -12.62 -9.41
N LYS A 187 10.21 -12.66 -8.65
CA LYS A 187 10.77 -13.90 -8.11
C LYS A 187 9.85 -14.58 -7.09
N LEU A 188 9.26 -13.79 -6.17
CA LEU A 188 8.28 -14.31 -5.22
C LEU A 188 7.03 -14.82 -5.95
N GLY A 189 6.55 -14.08 -6.95
CA GLY A 189 5.43 -14.49 -7.78
C GLY A 189 5.69 -15.81 -8.51
N ALA A 190 6.89 -15.96 -9.09
CA ALA A 190 7.32 -17.19 -9.73
C ALA A 190 7.37 -18.37 -8.74
N ALA A 191 7.93 -18.16 -7.55
CA ALA A 191 7.99 -19.16 -6.48
C ALA A 191 6.59 -19.59 -5.99
N LEU A 192 5.62 -18.67 -6.00
CA LEU A 192 4.23 -18.93 -5.60
C LEU A 192 3.40 -19.67 -6.66
N THR A 193 3.93 -19.89 -7.87
CA THR A 193 3.20 -20.57 -8.95
C THR A 193 2.69 -21.96 -8.54
N ASN A 194 3.53 -22.72 -7.83
CA ASN A 194 3.22 -24.06 -7.34
C ASN A 194 2.91 -24.09 -5.83
N TRP A 195 2.72 -22.93 -5.21
CA TRP A 195 2.42 -22.84 -3.79
C TRP A 195 1.00 -23.30 -3.47
N HIS A 196 0.85 -23.91 -2.28
CA HIS A 196 -0.41 -24.37 -1.74
C HIS A 196 -0.66 -23.74 -0.35
N PRO A 197 -1.90 -23.34 -0.01
CA PRO A 197 -2.23 -22.66 1.26
C PRO A 197 -1.85 -23.39 2.55
N SER A 198 -1.60 -24.70 2.50
CA SER A 198 -1.10 -25.46 3.66
C SER A 198 0.33 -25.08 4.06
N ASP A 199 1.11 -24.50 3.15
CA ASP A 199 2.47 -24.05 3.41
C ASP A 199 2.47 -22.64 4.03
N ARG A 200 2.77 -22.60 5.33
CA ARG A 200 2.80 -21.37 6.14
C ARG A 200 4.03 -20.49 5.86
N SER A 201 5.06 -21.03 5.21
CA SER A 201 6.31 -20.29 4.97
C SER A 201 6.09 -19.05 4.09
N ALA A 202 5.21 -19.15 3.08
CA ALA A 202 4.88 -18.04 2.19
C ALA A 202 4.30 -16.84 2.93
N LYS A 203 3.39 -17.08 3.89
CA LYS A 203 2.79 -16.00 4.70
C LYS A 203 3.86 -15.29 5.53
N LEU A 204 4.74 -16.05 6.18
CA LEU A 204 5.84 -15.50 6.97
C LEU A 204 6.83 -14.69 6.11
N MET A 205 7.10 -15.14 4.89
CA MET A 205 7.93 -14.42 3.93
C MET A 205 7.26 -13.09 3.52
N LEU A 206 5.97 -13.12 3.17
CA LEU A 206 5.26 -11.96 2.63
C LEU A 206 4.86 -10.92 3.68
N LYS A 207 4.68 -11.31 4.95
CA LYS A 207 4.19 -10.41 6.01
C LYS A 207 5.04 -9.13 6.18
N PRO A 208 6.39 -9.17 6.23
CA PRO A 208 7.21 -7.97 6.30
C PRO A 208 6.99 -7.01 5.12
N TRP A 209 6.63 -7.51 3.94
CA TRP A 209 6.44 -6.69 2.74
C TRP A 209 5.15 -5.88 2.75
N LYS A 210 4.22 -6.19 3.66
CA LYS A 210 2.97 -5.43 3.82
C LYS A 210 3.23 -3.96 4.16
N ASP A 211 4.22 -3.69 5.00
CA ASP A 211 4.55 -2.34 5.47
C ASP A 211 5.65 -1.67 4.60
N ALA A 212 6.42 -2.47 3.85
CA ALA A 212 7.52 -1.99 3.01
C ALA A 212 7.08 -1.56 1.60
N LEU A 213 6.04 -2.20 1.05
CA LEU A 213 5.52 -1.89 -0.29
C LEU A 213 4.36 -0.89 -0.23
N PRO A 214 4.14 -0.12 -1.31
CA PRO A 214 2.92 0.67 -1.44
C PRO A 214 1.68 -0.23 -1.34
N GLU A 215 0.66 0.20 -0.57
CA GLU A 215 -0.53 -0.59 -0.25
C GLU A 215 -1.22 -1.18 -1.50
N GLY A 216 -1.33 -0.38 -2.57
CA GLY A 216 -1.90 -0.83 -3.84
C GLY A 216 -1.08 -1.90 -4.55
N SER A 217 0.25 -1.83 -4.49
CA SER A 217 1.16 -2.79 -5.13
C SER A 217 1.12 -4.14 -4.40
N PHE A 218 1.15 -4.11 -3.06
CA PHE A 218 1.05 -5.32 -2.25
C PHE A 218 -0.30 -6.01 -2.42
N ALA A 219 -1.40 -5.25 -2.40
CA ALA A 219 -2.74 -5.79 -2.63
C ALA A 219 -2.88 -6.42 -4.02
N ALA A 220 -2.34 -5.77 -5.07
CA ALA A 220 -2.32 -6.31 -6.43
C ALA A 220 -1.53 -7.62 -6.51
N PHE A 221 -0.36 -7.68 -5.85
CA PHE A 221 0.45 -8.90 -5.78
C PHE A 221 -0.32 -10.08 -5.15
N LEU A 222 -1.00 -9.84 -4.01
CA LEU A 222 -1.81 -10.87 -3.35
C LEU A 222 -2.98 -11.33 -4.23
N LEU A 223 -3.63 -10.41 -4.95
CA LEU A 223 -4.73 -10.71 -5.88
C LEU A 223 -4.29 -11.61 -7.04
N VAL A 224 -3.04 -11.48 -7.51
CA VAL A 224 -2.51 -12.27 -8.62
C VAL A 224 -2.01 -13.64 -8.15
N HIS A 225 -1.24 -13.71 -7.06
CA HIS A 225 -0.51 -14.92 -6.70
C HIS A 225 -1.13 -15.74 -5.56
N ILE A 226 -1.82 -15.09 -4.62
CA ILE A 226 -2.34 -15.75 -3.41
C ILE A 226 -3.84 -16.05 -3.54
N VAL A 227 -4.65 -15.03 -3.87
CA VAL A 227 -6.11 -15.13 -3.88
C VAL A 227 -6.63 -16.27 -4.77
N PRO A 228 -6.14 -16.48 -6.01
CA PRO A 228 -6.62 -17.59 -6.85
C PRO A 228 -6.39 -18.96 -6.22
N LYS A 229 -5.27 -19.15 -5.49
CA LYS A 229 -4.98 -20.40 -4.78
C LYS A 229 -5.88 -20.61 -3.57
N LEU A 230 -6.20 -19.53 -2.85
CA LEU A 230 -7.18 -19.58 -1.76
C LEU A 230 -8.59 -19.88 -2.27
N GLN A 231 -8.98 -19.34 -3.42
CA GLN A 231 -10.24 -19.67 -4.09
C GLN A 231 -10.33 -21.16 -4.45
N LEU A 232 -9.29 -21.71 -5.08
CA LEU A 232 -9.23 -23.14 -5.41
C LEU A 232 -9.27 -24.02 -4.16
N CYS A 233 -8.53 -23.64 -3.11
CA CYS A 233 -8.55 -24.32 -1.82
C CYS A 233 -9.98 -24.34 -1.23
N MET A 234 -10.65 -23.20 -1.21
CA MET A 234 -12.03 -23.09 -0.73
C MET A 234 -13.01 -23.89 -1.60
N GLN A 235 -12.81 -23.91 -2.91
CA GLN A 235 -13.60 -24.73 -3.84
C GLN A 235 -13.41 -26.23 -3.61
N SER A 236 -12.25 -26.66 -3.12
CA SER A 236 -11.97 -28.07 -2.81
C SER A 236 -12.48 -28.54 -1.45
N LEU A 237 -12.91 -27.61 -0.58
CA LEU A 237 -13.40 -27.91 0.76
C LEU A 237 -14.55 -28.93 0.72
N ALA A 238 -14.41 -30.09 1.33
CA ALA A 238 -15.50 -31.05 1.44
C ALA A 238 -16.45 -30.62 2.58
N ILE A 239 -17.62 -30.10 2.24
CA ILE A 239 -18.65 -29.72 3.22
C ILE A 239 -19.53 -30.96 3.47
N ASN A 240 -19.25 -31.68 4.55
CA ASN A 240 -20.04 -32.83 4.98
C ASN A 240 -20.54 -32.59 6.42
N PRO A 241 -21.87 -32.56 6.66
CA PRO A 241 -22.44 -32.38 7.99
C PRO A 241 -22.00 -33.43 9.01
N HIS A 242 -21.72 -34.66 8.58
CA HIS A 242 -21.33 -35.77 9.46
C HIS A 242 -19.82 -35.83 9.74
N GLN A 243 -18.99 -35.23 8.87
CA GLN A 243 -17.53 -35.22 9.02
C GLN A 243 -16.93 -33.96 8.37
N GLN A 244 -16.70 -32.92 9.18
CA GLN A 244 -16.11 -31.67 8.71
C GLN A 244 -14.58 -31.73 8.75
N HIS A 245 -13.95 -31.51 7.60
CA HIS A 245 -12.50 -31.29 7.51
C HIS A 245 -12.25 -29.79 7.36
N LEU A 246 -11.74 -29.16 8.43
CA LEU A 246 -11.58 -27.71 8.51
C LEU A 246 -10.21 -27.20 8.04
N ASP A 247 -9.35 -28.07 7.52
CA ASP A 247 -7.99 -27.69 7.12
C ASP A 247 -7.99 -26.59 6.06
N ALA A 248 -8.75 -26.79 4.97
CA ALA A 248 -8.88 -25.80 3.91
C ALA A 248 -9.49 -24.47 4.41
N TRP A 249 -10.44 -24.55 5.35
CA TRP A 249 -10.99 -23.35 5.99
C TRP A 249 -9.93 -22.61 6.79
N ASN A 250 -9.19 -23.32 7.65
CA ASN A 250 -8.15 -22.74 8.50
C ASN A 250 -7.01 -22.14 7.66
N TRP A 251 -6.63 -22.79 6.56
CA TRP A 251 -5.63 -22.25 5.63
C TRP A 251 -6.08 -20.94 5.00
N VAL A 252 -7.36 -20.81 4.60
CA VAL A 252 -7.88 -19.55 4.02
C VAL A 252 -8.02 -18.48 5.10
N MET A 253 -8.53 -18.83 6.27
CA MET A 253 -8.72 -17.88 7.38
C MET A 253 -7.43 -17.39 8.00
N ASP A 254 -6.33 -18.13 7.85
CA ASP A 254 -5.01 -17.64 8.24
C ASP A 254 -4.65 -16.37 7.46
N TRP A 255 -5.15 -16.14 6.24
CA TRP A 255 -4.81 -14.94 5.45
C TRP A 255 -5.64 -13.69 5.78
N LYS A 256 -6.49 -13.73 6.81
CA LYS A 256 -7.39 -12.62 7.16
C LYS A 256 -6.70 -11.31 7.53
N ASP A 257 -5.48 -11.36 8.06
CA ASP A 257 -4.70 -10.17 8.43
C ASP A 257 -3.94 -9.55 7.26
N MET A 258 -3.86 -10.25 6.12
CA MET A 258 -3.16 -9.82 4.91
C MET A 258 -4.10 -9.41 3.78
N LEU A 259 -5.32 -9.95 3.76
CA LEU A 259 -6.33 -9.65 2.74
C LEU A 259 -7.36 -8.63 3.23
N SER A 260 -7.91 -7.86 2.31
CA SER A 260 -9.06 -7.01 2.61
C SER A 260 -10.30 -7.85 2.92
N VAL A 261 -11.19 -7.31 3.76
CA VAL A 261 -12.48 -7.93 4.09
C VAL A 261 -13.30 -8.21 2.82
N LEU A 262 -13.23 -7.33 1.81
CA LEU A 262 -13.91 -7.49 0.53
C LEU A 262 -13.39 -8.69 -0.26
N ASN A 263 -12.08 -8.92 -0.29
CA ASN A 263 -11.49 -10.07 -0.98
C ASN A 263 -11.89 -11.39 -0.33
N LEU A 264 -11.80 -11.47 1.01
CA LEU A 264 -12.26 -12.65 1.75
C LEU A 264 -13.76 -12.90 1.55
N THR A 265 -14.57 -11.84 1.60
CA THR A 265 -16.00 -11.92 1.34
C THR A 265 -16.29 -12.48 -0.04
N SER A 266 -15.57 -12.03 -1.08
CA SER A 266 -15.75 -12.54 -2.43
C SER A 266 -15.35 -14.02 -2.57
N ILE A 267 -14.29 -14.45 -1.88
CA ILE A 267 -13.89 -15.86 -1.85
C ILE A 267 -15.00 -16.72 -1.24
N LEU A 268 -15.52 -16.31 -0.08
CA LEU A 268 -16.58 -17.06 0.60
C LEU A 268 -17.87 -17.10 -0.22
N ASP A 269 -18.32 -15.94 -0.69
CA ASP A 269 -19.57 -15.78 -1.45
C ASP A 269 -19.60 -16.63 -2.72
N LYS A 270 -18.47 -16.72 -3.44
CA LYS A 270 -18.40 -17.46 -4.70
C LYS A 270 -18.08 -18.94 -4.56
N TYR A 271 -17.21 -19.32 -3.62
CA TYR A 271 -16.63 -20.66 -3.59
C TYR A 271 -17.09 -21.51 -2.39
N PHE A 272 -17.51 -20.87 -1.29
CA PHE A 272 -17.99 -21.56 -0.10
C PHE A 272 -19.52 -21.65 -0.06
N PHE A 273 -20.22 -20.51 -0.04
CA PHE A 273 -21.66 -20.45 0.23
C PHE A 273 -22.53 -21.25 -0.75
N PRO A 274 -22.29 -21.27 -2.07
CA PRO A 274 -23.14 -22.03 -3.00
C PRO A 274 -23.15 -23.53 -2.67
N ARG A 275 -21.98 -24.09 -2.31
CA ARG A 275 -21.83 -25.50 -1.95
C ARG A 275 -22.36 -25.79 -0.55
N TRP A 276 -22.18 -24.84 0.37
CA TRP A 276 -22.73 -24.92 1.72
C TRP A 276 -24.27 -24.95 1.69
N LEU A 277 -24.90 -24.04 0.93
CA LEU A 277 -26.34 -24.00 0.71
C LEU A 277 -26.84 -25.25 -0.02
N GLN A 278 -26.13 -25.74 -1.03
CA GLN A 278 -26.49 -26.99 -1.71
C GLN A 278 -26.47 -28.18 -0.75
N THR A 279 -25.46 -28.27 0.12
CA THR A 279 -25.36 -29.34 1.14
C THR A 279 -26.52 -29.26 2.11
N LEU A 280 -26.88 -28.05 2.56
CA LEU A 280 -28.06 -27.83 3.39
C LEU A 280 -29.35 -28.25 2.66
N ALA A 281 -29.52 -27.89 1.39
CA ALA A 281 -30.69 -28.29 0.60
C ALA A 281 -30.84 -29.80 0.51
N MET A 282 -29.73 -30.51 0.22
CA MET A 282 -29.71 -31.97 0.13
C MET A 282 -30.05 -32.59 1.49
N TRP A 283 -29.45 -32.10 2.58
CA TRP A 283 -29.72 -32.63 3.93
C TRP A 283 -31.18 -32.43 4.35
N LEU A 284 -31.76 -31.26 4.08
CA LEU A 284 -33.15 -30.95 4.40
C LEU A 284 -34.16 -31.83 3.62
N ASN A 285 -33.79 -32.34 2.44
CA ASN A 285 -34.64 -33.21 1.62
C ASN A 285 -34.54 -34.70 1.99
N HIS A 286 -33.56 -35.11 2.80
CA HIS A 286 -33.27 -36.51 3.13
C HIS A 286 -33.43 -36.79 4.65
N ASN A 287 -34.63 -36.54 5.20
CA ASN A 287 -35.01 -36.74 6.62
C ASN A 287 -34.03 -36.08 7.62
N PRO A 288 -34.02 -34.74 7.72
CA PRO A 288 -33.11 -34.02 8.60
C PRO A 288 -33.46 -34.18 10.09
N ASP A 289 -32.44 -34.20 10.94
CA ASP A 289 -32.58 -33.87 12.36
C ASP A 289 -32.36 -32.36 12.51
N TYR A 290 -33.45 -31.61 12.75
CA TYR A 290 -33.40 -30.15 12.79
C TYR A 290 -32.54 -29.58 13.92
N ASN A 291 -32.30 -30.34 15.00
CA ASN A 291 -31.37 -29.89 16.05
C ASN A 291 -29.94 -29.89 15.53
N GLN A 292 -29.53 -30.97 14.85
CA GLN A 292 -28.22 -31.07 14.22
C GLN A 292 -28.03 -30.03 13.10
N VAL A 293 -29.09 -29.77 12.32
CA VAL A 293 -29.05 -28.74 11.25
C VAL A 293 -28.82 -27.36 11.86
N THR A 294 -29.51 -27.01 12.94
CA THR A 294 -29.30 -25.73 13.63
C THR A 294 -27.90 -25.63 14.23
N GLU A 295 -27.41 -26.66 14.91
CA GLU A 295 -26.05 -26.65 15.47
C GLU A 295 -24.99 -26.49 14.39
N TRP A 296 -25.16 -27.15 13.25
CA TRP A 296 -24.27 -27.03 12.10
C TRP A 296 -24.29 -25.61 11.51
N TYR A 297 -25.47 -25.03 11.34
CA TYR A 297 -25.65 -23.63 10.90
C TYR A 297 -24.94 -22.64 11.84
N SER A 298 -25.23 -22.74 13.14
CA SER A 298 -24.64 -21.88 14.17
C SER A 298 -23.13 -22.09 14.27
N GLY A 299 -22.65 -23.32 14.08
CA GLY A 299 -21.23 -23.65 14.05
C GLY A 299 -20.49 -22.85 12.99
N TRP A 300 -20.94 -22.92 11.73
CA TRP A 300 -20.33 -22.17 10.63
C TRP A 300 -20.40 -20.65 10.84
N LYS A 301 -21.54 -20.14 11.33
CA LYS A 301 -21.70 -18.71 11.62
C LYS A 301 -20.69 -18.22 12.68
N ARG A 302 -20.43 -19.01 13.72
CA ARG A 302 -19.45 -18.69 14.78
C ARG A 302 -17.99 -18.69 14.31
N MET A 303 -17.69 -19.34 13.19
CA MET A 303 -16.33 -19.37 12.63
C MET A 303 -15.96 -18.10 11.85
N LEU A 304 -16.94 -17.26 11.50
CA LEU A 304 -16.73 -16.01 10.81
C LEU A 304 -16.46 -14.87 11.81
N SER A 305 -15.62 -13.92 11.43
CA SER A 305 -15.41 -12.69 12.21
C SER A 305 -16.62 -11.74 12.07
N ASP A 306 -16.79 -10.87 13.06
CA ASP A 306 -17.87 -9.86 13.05
C ASP A 306 -17.80 -8.96 11.80
N GLU A 307 -16.59 -8.62 11.35
CA GLU A 307 -16.35 -7.84 10.13
C GLU A 307 -16.91 -8.50 8.86
N LEU A 308 -16.83 -9.84 8.77
CA LEU A 308 -17.38 -10.61 7.66
C LEU A 308 -18.90 -10.75 7.80
N LEU A 309 -19.40 -10.97 9.02
CA LEU A 309 -20.84 -11.10 9.28
C LEU A 309 -21.62 -9.82 8.99
N VAL A 310 -20.97 -8.65 9.03
CA VAL A 310 -21.60 -7.36 8.68
C VAL A 310 -21.84 -7.24 7.16
N GLN A 311 -21.07 -7.95 6.33
CA GLN A 311 -21.09 -7.80 4.87
C GLN A 311 -22.44 -8.22 4.27
N PRO A 312 -23.02 -7.43 3.34
CA PRO A 312 -24.35 -7.71 2.79
C PRO A 312 -24.49 -9.08 2.12
N SER A 313 -23.49 -9.51 1.35
CA SER A 313 -23.52 -10.81 0.66
C SER A 313 -23.49 -11.99 1.63
N ILE A 314 -22.71 -11.88 2.71
CA ILE A 314 -22.63 -12.89 3.76
C ILE A 314 -23.98 -13.01 4.47
N LYS A 315 -24.58 -11.88 4.87
CA LYS A 315 -25.92 -11.85 5.47
C LYS A 315 -26.98 -12.48 4.57
N ASP A 316 -26.98 -12.13 3.29
CA ASP A 316 -27.92 -12.66 2.31
C ASP A 316 -27.83 -14.19 2.18
N ASN A 317 -26.62 -14.76 2.17
CA ASN A 317 -26.44 -16.22 2.15
C ASN A 317 -26.95 -16.90 3.43
N PHE A 318 -26.75 -16.30 4.60
CA PHE A 318 -27.29 -16.83 5.86
C PHE A 318 -28.83 -16.72 5.91
N HIS A 319 -29.41 -15.61 5.42
CA HIS A 319 -30.86 -15.47 5.29
C HIS A 319 -31.44 -16.53 4.34
N LYS A 320 -30.82 -16.78 3.19
CA LYS A 320 -31.23 -17.86 2.27
C LYS A 320 -31.24 -19.22 2.95
N ALA A 321 -30.22 -19.53 3.76
CA ALA A 321 -30.18 -20.77 4.52
C ALA A 321 -31.33 -20.88 5.52
N LEU A 322 -31.65 -19.81 6.25
CA LEU A 322 -32.79 -19.78 7.16
C LEU A 322 -34.12 -19.96 6.44
N GLU A 323 -34.33 -19.30 5.29
CA GLU A 323 -35.53 -19.47 4.47
C GLU A 323 -35.70 -20.94 4.04
N MET A 324 -34.60 -21.60 3.64
CA MET A 324 -34.61 -23.01 3.28
C MET A 324 -34.98 -23.91 4.47
N MET A 325 -34.43 -23.63 5.66
CA MET A 325 -34.78 -24.34 6.90
C MET A 325 -36.25 -24.16 7.27
N ASN A 326 -36.76 -22.92 7.25
CA ASN A 326 -38.17 -22.61 7.53
C ASN A 326 -39.14 -23.33 6.59
N ARG A 327 -38.82 -23.34 5.29
CA ARG A 327 -39.63 -24.03 4.27
C ARG A 327 -39.64 -25.53 4.50
N ALA A 328 -38.48 -26.12 4.79
CA ALA A 328 -38.36 -27.56 5.04
C ALA A 328 -39.15 -27.98 6.29
N VAL A 329 -39.06 -27.20 7.37
CA VAL A 329 -39.79 -27.41 8.63
C VAL A 329 -41.30 -27.18 8.47
N THR A 330 -41.72 -26.25 7.61
CA THR A 330 -43.15 -26.03 7.34
C THR A 330 -43.78 -27.23 6.61
N THR A 331 -43.01 -27.84 5.71
CA THR A 331 -43.41 -28.96 4.85
C THR A 331 -43.30 -30.31 5.56
N GLY A 332 -42.24 -30.52 6.36
CA GLY A 332 -42.06 -31.69 7.21
C GLY A 332 -42.88 -31.54 8.50
N GLN A 333 -43.86 -32.40 8.72
CA GLN A 333 -44.71 -32.38 9.93
C GLN A 333 -43.94 -32.88 11.17
N GLN A 334 -42.92 -32.16 11.63
CA GLN A 334 -42.23 -32.41 12.89
C GLN A 334 -42.63 -31.36 13.96
N PRO A 335 -43.32 -31.77 15.04
CA PRO A 335 -43.66 -30.88 16.16
C PRO A 335 -42.40 -30.35 16.86
N GLY A 336 -42.37 -29.06 17.23
CA GLY A 336 -41.26 -28.42 17.96
C GLY A 336 -40.17 -27.79 17.09
N ALA A 337 -39.83 -28.37 15.94
CA ALA A 337 -38.84 -27.78 15.02
C ALA A 337 -39.30 -26.43 14.41
N LYS A 338 -40.61 -26.27 14.20
CA LYS A 338 -41.24 -25.03 13.69
C LYS A 338 -40.95 -23.82 14.56
N GLU A 339 -41.12 -23.97 15.86
CA GLU A 339 -40.97 -22.89 16.84
C GLU A 339 -39.50 -22.46 16.97
N PHE A 340 -38.58 -23.44 16.95
CA PHE A 340 -37.15 -23.18 17.10
C PHE A 340 -36.52 -22.50 15.87
N VAL A 341 -36.84 -22.94 14.65
CA VAL A 341 -36.33 -22.29 13.43
C VAL A 341 -36.98 -20.92 13.21
N SER A 342 -38.26 -20.77 13.58
CA SER A 342 -38.94 -19.47 13.56
C SER A 342 -38.29 -18.48 14.55
N TYR A 343 -37.87 -18.95 15.72
CA TYR A 343 -37.13 -18.15 16.70
C TYR A 343 -35.78 -17.67 16.18
N LEU A 344 -34.99 -18.55 15.56
CA LEU A 344 -33.71 -18.19 14.93
C LEU A 344 -33.89 -17.16 13.81
N THR A 345 -34.94 -17.33 13.01
CA THR A 345 -35.29 -16.39 11.95
C THR A 345 -35.61 -15.01 12.53
N ASN A 346 -36.44 -14.95 13.57
CA ASN A 346 -36.82 -13.70 14.23
C ASN A 346 -35.64 -12.96 14.87
N ILE A 347 -34.63 -13.68 15.39
CA ILE A 347 -33.40 -13.08 15.89
C ILE A 347 -32.60 -12.43 14.75
N GLU A 348 -32.54 -13.07 13.59
CA GLU A 348 -31.76 -12.59 12.45
C GLU A 348 -32.49 -11.50 11.64
N THR A 349 -33.82 -11.56 11.56
CA THR A 349 -34.65 -10.58 10.84
C THR A 349 -35.00 -9.34 11.67
N ASN A 350 -34.47 -9.17 12.89
CA ASN A 350 -34.63 -7.94 13.67
C ASN A 350 -33.81 -6.74 13.14
N ALA A 351 -33.61 -6.68 11.82
CA ALA A 351 -33.44 -5.42 11.10
C ALA A 351 -34.84 -4.92 10.69
N PRO A 352 -35.18 -3.64 10.92
CA PRO A 352 -36.54 -3.16 10.69
C PRO A 352 -36.98 -3.39 9.24
N PRO A 353 -38.20 -3.91 8.99
CA PRO A 353 -38.69 -4.14 7.65
C PRO A 353 -38.89 -2.80 6.91
N PRO A 354 -38.59 -2.72 5.59
CA PRO A 354 -39.01 -1.58 4.79
C PRO A 354 -40.55 -1.51 4.76
N PRO A 355 -41.15 -0.31 4.80
CA PRO A 355 -42.60 -0.15 4.83
C PRO A 355 -43.26 -0.70 3.55
N PRO A 356 -44.51 -1.16 3.61
CA PRO A 356 -45.21 -1.70 2.45
C PRO A 356 -45.42 -0.61 1.39
N PRO A 357 -45.33 -0.93 0.09
CA PRO A 357 -45.67 0.03 -0.95
C PRO A 357 -47.18 0.34 -0.92
N PRO A 358 -47.58 1.61 -1.10
CA PRO A 358 -48.98 1.97 -1.21
C PRO A 358 -49.61 1.34 -2.46
N ARG A 359 -50.84 0.87 -2.28
CA ARG A 359 -51.70 0.22 -3.28
C ARG A 359 -51.94 1.18 -4.46
N VAL A 360 -51.45 0.80 -5.64
CA VAL A 360 -51.60 1.59 -6.87
C VAL A 360 -52.99 1.36 -7.45
N GLU A 361 -53.86 2.37 -7.36
CA GLU A 361 -55.04 2.45 -8.23
C GLU A 361 -54.61 2.96 -9.59
N THR A 362 -55.00 2.20 -10.62
CA THR A 362 -55.08 2.55 -12.05
C THR A 362 -53.87 2.23 -12.94
N MET A 363 -54.06 1.15 -13.71
CA MET A 363 -53.19 0.49 -14.69
C MET A 363 -52.86 1.30 -15.97
N VAL A 364 -52.93 2.64 -15.99
CA VAL A 364 -52.97 3.39 -17.27
C VAL A 364 -51.77 4.31 -17.53
N GLU A 365 -50.95 4.64 -16.53
CA GLU A 365 -49.74 5.48 -16.75
C GLU A 365 -48.44 4.69 -16.92
N ALA A 366 -48.44 3.40 -16.57
CA ALA A 366 -47.29 2.50 -16.69
C ALA A 366 -46.84 2.19 -18.15
N VAL A 367 -47.59 2.64 -19.16
CA VAL A 367 -47.37 2.25 -20.57
C VAL A 367 -46.88 3.42 -21.45
N ARG A 368 -46.82 4.67 -20.96
CA ARG A 368 -46.41 5.83 -21.78
C ARG A 368 -45.05 6.46 -21.46
N ALA A 369 -44.44 6.13 -20.33
CA ALA A 369 -43.10 6.63 -19.99
C ALA A 369 -41.96 5.68 -20.41
N ALA A 370 -42.30 4.57 -21.09
CA ALA A 370 -41.35 3.68 -21.75
C ALA A 370 -41.16 4.12 -23.22
N THR A 371 -40.51 5.27 -23.44
CA THR A 371 -40.00 5.60 -24.77
C THR A 371 -38.70 6.41 -24.69
N GLN A 372 -37.60 5.68 -24.91
CA GLN A 372 -36.37 6.10 -25.58
C GLN A 372 -35.23 6.75 -24.74
N ILE A 373 -34.43 5.88 -24.10
CA ILE A 373 -32.94 5.77 -24.01
C ILE A 373 -32.10 7.04 -23.67
N PRO A 374 -30.96 6.97 -22.93
CA PRO A 374 -30.59 6.28 -21.67
C PRO A 374 -30.13 7.31 -20.61
N GLN A 375 -29.68 6.89 -19.41
CA GLN A 375 -28.56 7.46 -18.59
C GLN A 375 -28.87 7.21 -17.09
N GLY A 376 -28.33 6.12 -16.55
CA GLY A 376 -28.66 5.59 -15.23
C GLY A 376 -28.42 6.51 -14.02
N PHE A 377 -27.81 7.69 -14.19
CA PHE A 377 -27.65 8.66 -13.13
C PHE A 377 -28.94 9.47 -12.84
N LYS A 378 -29.73 9.76 -13.89
CA LYS A 378 -31.02 10.45 -13.74
C LYS A 378 -32.05 9.55 -13.04
N ASP A 379 -32.07 8.26 -13.39
CA ASP A 379 -32.95 7.26 -12.78
C ASP A 379 -32.58 7.04 -11.30
N LEU A 380 -31.28 7.07 -11.00
CA LEU A 380 -30.79 6.98 -9.62
C LEU A 380 -31.18 8.20 -8.79
N LEU A 381 -31.12 9.42 -9.35
CA LEU A 381 -31.62 10.61 -8.63
C LEU A 381 -33.15 10.55 -8.45
N ALA A 382 -33.90 10.19 -9.50
CA ALA A 382 -35.36 10.07 -9.42
C ALA A 382 -35.80 9.08 -8.33
N LYS A 383 -35.17 7.90 -8.29
CA LYS A 383 -35.42 6.88 -7.26
C LYS A 383 -35.07 7.37 -5.85
N ARG A 384 -33.95 8.09 -5.69
CA ARG A 384 -33.55 8.65 -4.39
C ARG A 384 -34.42 9.80 -3.92
N CYS A 385 -34.94 10.61 -4.84
CA CYS A 385 -35.94 11.63 -4.54
C CYS A 385 -37.26 10.99 -4.11
N GLU A 386 -37.71 9.94 -4.79
CA GLU A 386 -38.90 9.17 -4.43
C GLU A 386 -38.76 8.53 -3.04
N GLU A 387 -37.61 7.92 -2.74
CA GLU A 387 -37.30 7.34 -1.41
C GLU A 387 -37.35 8.37 -0.26
N ARG A 388 -37.14 9.66 -0.56
CA ARG A 388 -37.21 10.76 0.44
C ARG A 388 -38.47 11.62 0.33
N GLY A 389 -39.42 11.28 -0.54
CA GLY A 389 -40.63 12.08 -0.77
C GLY A 389 -40.37 13.46 -1.39
N ILE A 390 -39.24 13.64 -2.09
CA ILE A 390 -38.83 14.89 -2.72
C ILE A 390 -39.38 14.92 -4.16
N LEU A 391 -40.14 15.97 -4.50
CA LEU A 391 -40.70 16.13 -5.84
C LEU A 391 -39.58 16.40 -6.87
N PHE A 392 -39.59 15.66 -7.97
CA PHE A 392 -38.66 15.84 -9.09
C PHE A 392 -39.43 16.03 -10.39
N VAL A 393 -39.50 17.26 -10.90
CA VAL A 393 -40.40 17.61 -12.02
C VAL A 393 -39.63 18.41 -13.09
N PRO A 394 -39.79 18.09 -14.40
CA PRO A 394 -39.21 18.89 -15.47
C PRO A 394 -39.84 20.28 -15.55
N VAL A 395 -39.01 21.32 -15.71
CA VAL A 395 -39.49 22.69 -15.92
C VAL A 395 -39.80 22.88 -17.41
N LEU A 396 -41.08 23.00 -17.74
CA LEU A 396 -41.54 23.20 -19.12
C LEU A 396 -40.83 24.40 -19.77
N ASN A 397 -40.36 24.23 -21.01
CA ASN A 397 -39.68 25.24 -21.83
C ASN A 397 -38.40 25.85 -21.23
N LYS A 398 -37.74 25.19 -20.26
CA LYS A 398 -36.47 25.63 -19.71
C LYS A 398 -35.35 24.63 -19.99
N TYR A 399 -34.38 25.08 -20.79
CA TYR A 399 -33.20 24.33 -21.18
C TYR A 399 -31.93 25.10 -20.87
N TYR A 400 -30.88 24.40 -20.48
CA TYR A 400 -29.53 24.95 -20.33
C TYR A 400 -28.59 24.08 -21.17
N GLU A 401 -27.83 24.70 -22.08
CA GLU A 401 -26.99 23.98 -23.06
C GLU A 401 -27.72 22.85 -23.82
N ALA A 402 -28.93 23.12 -24.30
CA ALA A 402 -29.81 22.15 -24.96
C ALA A 402 -30.23 20.93 -24.11
N LYS A 403 -29.98 20.96 -22.80
CA LYS A 403 -30.39 19.92 -21.83
C LYS A 403 -31.55 20.41 -20.97
N GLN A 404 -32.47 19.50 -20.68
CA GLN A 404 -33.68 19.79 -19.90
C GLN A 404 -33.32 20.16 -18.45
N VAL A 405 -33.92 21.24 -17.94
CA VAL A 405 -33.81 21.62 -16.53
C VAL A 405 -34.95 20.98 -15.72
N TYR A 406 -34.62 20.48 -14.53
CA TYR A 406 -35.54 19.88 -13.57
C TYR A 406 -35.59 20.70 -12.29
N ARG A 407 -36.70 20.61 -11.57
CA ARG A 407 -36.89 21.21 -10.24
C ARG A 407 -36.96 20.10 -9.19
N LEU A 408 -36.17 20.23 -8.13
CA LEU A 408 -36.19 19.37 -6.94
C LEU A 408 -36.82 20.08 -5.74
N GLY A 409 -37.69 19.35 -5.06
CA GLY A 409 -38.21 19.66 -3.73
C GLY A 409 -39.05 20.93 -3.62
N SER A 410 -39.48 21.23 -2.40
CA SER A 410 -40.26 22.44 -2.09
C SER A 410 -39.42 23.72 -2.18
N ASN A 411 -38.10 23.60 -2.04
CA ASN A 411 -37.16 24.72 -2.08
C ASN A 411 -36.89 25.21 -3.51
N GLY A 412 -37.42 24.50 -4.53
CA GLY A 412 -37.39 24.95 -5.92
C GLY A 412 -36.01 24.90 -6.58
N VAL A 413 -35.11 24.06 -6.06
CA VAL A 413 -33.73 23.91 -6.56
C VAL A 413 -33.78 23.41 -8.00
N GLN A 414 -33.08 24.10 -8.90
CA GLN A 414 -33.04 23.75 -10.32
C GLN A 414 -31.78 22.98 -10.64
N VAL A 415 -31.90 21.89 -11.40
CA VAL A 415 -30.78 21.04 -11.80
C VAL A 415 -30.83 20.66 -13.27
N TYR A 416 -29.67 20.42 -13.86
CA TYR A 416 -29.57 19.71 -15.14
C TYR A 416 -28.42 18.68 -15.07
N PHE A 417 -28.40 17.77 -16.04
CA PHE A 417 -27.44 16.67 -16.08
C PHE A 417 -26.54 16.78 -17.28
N ASP A 418 -25.24 16.59 -17.08
CA ASP A 418 -24.27 16.43 -18.16
C ASP A 418 -23.26 15.33 -17.83
N ARG A 419 -23.08 14.37 -18.75
CA ARG A 419 -22.07 13.29 -18.65
C ARG A 419 -21.93 12.68 -17.24
N ASN A 420 -23.04 12.22 -16.65
CA ASN A 420 -23.13 11.63 -15.29
C ASN A 420 -22.80 12.57 -14.11
N VAL A 421 -22.77 13.88 -14.31
CA VAL A 421 -22.63 14.89 -13.26
C VAL A 421 -23.93 15.71 -13.18
N VAL A 422 -24.40 15.95 -11.96
CA VAL A 422 -25.54 16.85 -11.72
C VAL A 422 -25.04 18.24 -11.36
N PHE A 423 -25.61 19.24 -12.03
CA PHE A 423 -25.34 20.64 -11.78
C PHE A 423 -26.58 21.27 -11.18
N TYR A 424 -26.42 22.05 -10.11
CA TYR A 424 -27.51 22.83 -9.53
C TYR A 424 -27.31 24.32 -9.78
N SER A 425 -28.41 25.05 -9.86
CA SER A 425 -28.37 26.49 -10.07
C SER A 425 -28.17 27.22 -8.75
N GLN A 426 -27.08 27.95 -8.62
CA GLN A 426 -26.87 28.93 -7.57
C GLN A 426 -27.25 30.33 -8.11
N ASN A 427 -28.20 30.99 -7.44
CA ASN A 427 -28.72 32.32 -7.78
C ASN A 427 -29.28 32.48 -9.20
N ASN A 428 -29.87 31.43 -9.79
CA ASN A 428 -30.47 31.42 -11.15
C ASN A 428 -29.54 31.78 -12.33
N CYS A 429 -28.25 32.07 -12.08
CA CYS A 429 -27.30 32.50 -13.11
C CYS A 429 -26.04 31.63 -13.19
N SER A 430 -25.67 30.91 -12.11
CA SER A 430 -24.48 30.07 -12.07
C SER A 430 -24.85 28.61 -11.84
N TRP A 431 -24.18 27.69 -12.53
CA TRP A 431 -24.41 26.25 -12.43
C TRP A 431 -23.16 25.56 -11.92
N LEU A 432 -23.28 24.89 -10.77
CA LEU A 432 -22.15 24.25 -10.11
C LEU A 432 -22.35 22.73 -10.01
N PRO A 433 -21.30 21.92 -10.23
CA PRO A 433 -21.38 20.49 -10.05
C PRO A 433 -21.58 20.18 -8.56
N VAL A 434 -22.50 19.26 -8.26
CA VAL A 434 -22.82 18.87 -6.88
C VAL A 434 -22.94 17.36 -6.77
N SER A 435 -22.56 16.81 -5.62
CA SER A 435 -22.76 15.40 -5.33
C SER A 435 -24.24 15.12 -5.05
N LEU A 436 -24.67 13.91 -5.37
CA LEU A 436 -26.07 13.48 -5.19
C LEU A 436 -26.56 13.65 -3.75
N ASN A 437 -25.75 13.26 -2.76
CA ASN A 437 -26.12 13.36 -1.35
C ASN A 437 -26.29 14.83 -0.93
N ARG A 438 -25.37 15.71 -1.33
CA ARG A 438 -25.44 17.14 -1.03
C ARG A 438 -26.63 17.81 -1.73
N LEU A 439 -26.98 17.37 -2.93
CA LEU A 439 -28.17 17.86 -3.64
C LEU A 439 -29.47 17.49 -2.90
N LEU A 440 -29.57 16.25 -2.40
CA LEU A 440 -30.74 15.78 -1.64
C LEU A 440 -30.88 16.49 -0.29
N ASP A 441 -29.77 16.90 0.34
CA ASP A 441 -29.80 17.68 1.58
C ASP A 441 -30.17 19.15 1.35
N MET A 442 -30.07 19.64 0.11
CA MET A 442 -30.43 21.02 -0.29
C MET A 442 -31.87 21.14 -0.83
N ALA A 443 -32.51 20.02 -1.17
CA ALA A 443 -33.80 19.96 -1.87
C ALA A 443 -35.00 20.19 -0.96
#